data_AF-A0A8X7VRN6-F1
#
_entry.id   AF-A0A8X7VRN6-F1
#
_cell.length_a   1.000
_cell.length_b   1.000
_cell.length_c   1.000
_cell.angle_alpha   90.00
_cell.angle_beta   90.00
_cell.angle_gamma   90.00
#
_symmetry.space_group_name_H-M   'P 1'
#
loop_
_entity.id
_entity.type
_entity.pdbx_description
1 polymer ?
#
loop_
_entity_poly.entity_id
_entity_poly.type
_entity_poly.pdbx_seq_one_letter_code
_entity_poly.pdbx_strand_id
1 'polypeptide(L)'
;MPPPISIYSIHDPFARAAFFRRSPVAVLAEALENRTPSEQRTLIGETLYPLVELLDPILTAKITGMLLELDRTLIFKLIESPEALKAKVNEAISVLISGAVFPTDEARPARS
;
A
#
# COMPACT_ATOMS: atom_id res chain seq x y z
N MET A 1 7.47 48.24 -26.06
CA MET A 1 6.27 47.94 -25.24
C MET A 1 6.22 46.44 -25.01
N PRO A 2 6.30 45.96 -23.77
CA PRO A 2 6.08 44.54 -23.42
C PRO A 2 4.57 44.23 -23.32
N PRO A 3 4.13 42.97 -23.51
CA PRO A 3 2.75 42.55 -23.29
C PRO A 3 2.39 42.56 -21.78
N PRO A 4 1.11 42.74 -21.42
CA PRO A 4 0.67 42.74 -20.03
C PRO A 4 0.83 41.34 -19.42
N ILE A 5 1.38 41.31 -18.21
CA ILE A 5 1.42 40.14 -17.34
C ILE A 5 -0.04 39.76 -17.04
N SER A 6 -0.51 38.65 -17.60
CA SER A 6 -1.80 38.06 -17.21
C SER A 6 -1.61 37.47 -15.82
N ILE A 7 -1.98 38.28 -14.83
CA ILE A 7 -2.08 37.92 -13.43
C ILE A 7 -2.95 36.67 -13.32
N TYR A 8 -2.37 35.63 -12.72
CA TYR A 8 -3.04 34.55 -12.00
C TYR A 8 -4.58 34.59 -12.01
N SER A 9 -5.20 33.80 -12.88
CA SER A 9 -6.61 33.43 -12.71
C SER A 9 -6.66 32.37 -11.60
N ILE A 10 -6.69 32.82 -10.34
CA ILE A 10 -6.90 32.00 -9.14
C ILE A 10 -8.41 31.88 -8.93
N HIS A 11 -9.13 31.24 -9.86
CA HIS A 11 -10.57 31.03 -9.69
C HIS A 11 -11.04 29.69 -10.27
N ASP A 12 -10.26 28.61 -10.09
CA ASP A 12 -10.76 27.24 -10.27
C ASP A 12 -11.03 26.60 -8.89
N PRO A 13 -12.29 26.53 -8.42
CA PRO A 13 -12.62 25.85 -7.16
C PRO A 13 -12.40 24.33 -7.21
N PHE A 14 -12.05 23.75 -8.36
CA PHE A 14 -11.72 22.33 -8.52
C PHE A 14 -10.23 22.01 -8.39
N ALA A 15 -9.34 23.02 -8.39
CA ALA A 15 -7.90 22.79 -8.26
C ALA A 15 -7.45 22.45 -6.82
N ARG A 16 -8.34 22.54 -5.82
CA ARG A 16 -8.04 22.08 -4.45
C ARG A 16 -8.03 20.55 -4.32
N ALA A 17 -8.58 19.81 -5.29
CA ALA A 17 -8.40 18.37 -5.40
C ALA A 17 -7.05 17.97 -6.03
N ALA A 18 -6.26 18.94 -6.51
CA ALA A 18 -4.97 18.66 -7.14
C ALA A 18 -3.80 18.51 -6.14
N PHE A 19 -3.98 18.89 -4.87
CA PHE A 19 -3.00 18.53 -3.83
C PHE A 19 -3.05 17.04 -3.46
N PHE A 20 -4.15 16.36 -3.78
CA PHE A 20 -4.27 14.90 -3.71
C PHE A 20 -3.98 14.21 -5.06
N ARG A 21 -3.62 14.96 -6.12
CA ARG A 21 -3.35 14.40 -7.45
C ARG A 21 -2.04 13.63 -7.57
N ARG A 22 -1.19 13.68 -6.55
CA ARG A 22 -0.08 12.73 -6.41
C ARG A 22 -0.48 11.77 -5.31
N SER A 23 -1.17 10.71 -5.69
CA SER A 23 -1.41 9.58 -4.79
C SER A 23 -0.06 9.22 -4.15
N PRO A 24 0.06 9.07 -2.81
CA PRO A 24 1.30 8.60 -2.19
C PRO A 24 1.76 7.27 -2.83
N VAL A 25 0.81 6.51 -3.37
CA VAL A 25 1.07 5.31 -4.18
C VAL A 25 1.69 5.63 -5.54
N ALA A 26 1.36 6.74 -6.20
CA ALA A 26 2.02 7.14 -7.44
C ALA A 26 3.49 7.52 -7.21
N VAL A 27 3.78 8.25 -6.11
CA VAL A 27 5.15 8.59 -5.72
C VAL A 27 5.93 7.33 -5.34
N LEU A 28 5.29 6.42 -4.61
CA LEU A 28 5.86 5.12 -4.29
C LEU A 28 6.11 4.32 -5.58
N ALA A 29 5.14 4.23 -6.49
CA ALA A 29 5.27 3.53 -7.77
C ALA A 29 6.43 4.05 -8.61
N GLU A 30 6.57 5.37 -8.77
CA GLU A 30 7.75 5.99 -9.41
C GLU A 30 9.06 5.59 -8.69
N ALA A 31 9.07 5.59 -7.36
CA ALA A 31 10.22 5.16 -6.57
C ALA A 31 10.52 3.65 -6.67
N LEU A 32 9.52 2.85 -7.08
CA LEU A 32 9.62 1.41 -7.28
C LEU A 32 10.05 1.05 -8.70
N GLU A 33 9.75 1.84 -9.74
CA GLU A 33 9.94 1.51 -11.16
C GLU A 33 11.34 1.02 -11.54
N ASN A 34 12.39 1.51 -10.88
CA ASN A 34 13.78 1.10 -11.13
C ASN A 34 14.38 0.15 -10.07
N ARG A 35 13.58 -0.30 -9.10
CA ARG A 35 14.04 -1.12 -7.97
C ARG A 35 13.77 -2.60 -8.16
N THR A 36 14.54 -3.41 -7.46
CA THR A 36 14.33 -4.86 -7.43
C THR A 36 13.01 -5.21 -6.73
N PRO A 37 12.36 -6.35 -7.06
CA PRO A 37 11.11 -6.77 -6.43
C PRO A 37 11.18 -6.85 -4.90
N SER A 38 12.36 -7.17 -4.36
CA SER A 38 12.59 -7.21 -2.91
C SER A 38 12.59 -5.81 -2.29
N GLU A 39 13.32 -4.86 -2.86
CA GLU A 39 13.35 -3.47 -2.36
C GLU A 39 11.98 -2.79 -2.46
N GLN A 40 11.23 -3.12 -3.52
CA GLN A 40 9.85 -2.68 -3.69
C GLN A 40 8.99 -3.10 -2.50
N ARG A 41 9.06 -4.38 -2.10
CA ARG A 41 8.35 -4.90 -0.92
C ARG A 41 8.83 -4.23 0.36
N THR A 42 10.13 -3.96 0.50
CA THR A 42 10.66 -3.25 1.68
C THR A 42 10.03 -1.87 1.82
N LEU A 43 10.03 -1.04 0.78
CA LEU A 43 9.46 0.32 0.83
C LEU A 43 7.94 0.31 1.08
N ILE A 44 7.24 -0.64 0.46
CA ILE A 44 5.82 -0.87 0.69
C ILE A 44 5.58 -1.26 2.16
N GLY A 45 6.42 -2.13 2.72
CA GLY A 45 6.38 -2.55 4.11
C GLY A 45 6.60 -1.40 5.07
N GLU A 46 7.58 -0.53 4.81
CA GLU A 46 7.82 0.66 5.63
C GLU A 46 6.63 1.64 5.61
N THR A 47 5.90 1.68 4.49
CA THR A 47 4.68 2.49 4.38
C THR A 47 3.51 1.84 5.12
N LEU A 48 3.38 0.51 5.06
CA LEU A 48 2.30 -0.24 5.69
C LEU A 48 2.48 -0.43 7.19
N TYR A 49 3.70 -0.57 7.67
CA TYR A 49 4.01 -0.85 9.06
C TYR A 49 3.31 0.12 10.02
N PRO A 50 3.45 1.46 9.91
CA PRO A 50 2.77 2.39 10.80
C PRO A 50 1.24 2.36 10.66
N LEU A 51 0.71 2.00 9.48
CA LEU A 51 -0.73 1.88 9.26
C LEU A 51 -1.31 0.66 9.97
N VAL A 52 -0.60 -0.47 9.93
CA VAL A 52 -0.97 -1.69 10.64
C VAL A 52 -0.73 -1.52 12.14
N GLU A 53 0.34 -0.83 12.55
CA GLU A 53 0.67 -0.54 13.95
C GLU A 53 -0.42 0.25 14.66
N LEU A 54 -1.01 1.22 13.96
CA LEU A 54 -2.15 1.99 14.49
C LEU A 54 -3.39 1.11 14.72
N LEU A 55 -3.54 0.02 13.97
CA LEU A 55 -4.65 -0.92 14.10
C LEU A 55 -4.38 -1.97 15.18
N ASP A 56 -3.20 -2.60 15.14
CA ASP A 56 -2.81 -3.63 16.10
C ASP A 56 -1.28 -3.61 16.30
N PRO A 57 -0.78 -2.94 17.35
CA PRO A 57 0.66 -2.82 17.63
C PRO A 57 1.31 -4.13 18.10
N ILE A 58 0.51 -5.12 18.50
CA ILE A 58 1.01 -6.40 19.04
C ILE A 58 1.37 -7.34 17.89
N LEU A 59 0.49 -7.44 16.89
CA LEU A 59 0.65 -8.34 15.76
C LEU A 59 1.16 -7.62 14.50
N THR A 60 1.48 -6.33 14.58
CA THR A 60 1.92 -5.51 13.43
C THR A 60 2.98 -6.18 12.57
N ALA A 61 4.10 -6.59 13.18
CA ALA A 61 5.22 -7.15 12.44
C ALA A 61 4.81 -8.46 11.72
N LYS A 62 3.96 -9.26 12.35
CA LYS A 62 3.50 -10.54 11.83
C LYS A 62 2.46 -10.37 10.72
N ILE A 63 1.50 -9.47 10.92
CA ILE A 63 0.49 -9.09 9.91
C ILE A 63 1.16 -8.43 8.72
N THR A 64 2.05 -7.46 8.95
CA THR A 64 2.79 -6.76 7.89
C THR A 64 3.65 -7.74 7.10
N GLY A 65 4.33 -8.68 7.78
CA GLY A 65 5.03 -9.78 7.11
C GLY A 65 4.12 -10.61 6.21
N MET A 66 2.96 -11.05 6.71
CA MET A 66 1.98 -11.81 5.93
C MET A 66 1.37 -10.99 4.77
N LEU A 67 1.17 -9.69 4.95
CA LEU A 67 0.69 -8.79 3.89
C LEU A 67 1.76 -8.59 2.80
N LEU A 68 3.05 -8.59 3.16
CA LEU A 68 4.17 -8.49 2.21
C LEU A 68 4.39 -9.78 1.39
N GLU A 69 3.79 -10.89 1.81
CA GLU A 69 3.73 -12.13 1.03
C GLU A 69 2.67 -12.07 -0.09
N LEU A 70 1.71 -11.14 -0.02
CA LEU A 70 0.68 -10.94 -1.05
C LEU A 70 1.25 -10.36 -2.35
N ASP A 71 0.46 -10.44 -3.43
CA ASP A 71 0.78 -9.83 -4.72
C ASP A 71 1.01 -8.32 -4.61
N ARG A 72 2.04 -7.83 -5.30
CA ARG A 72 2.43 -6.40 -5.31
C ARG A 72 1.25 -5.48 -5.62
N THR A 73 0.46 -5.84 -6.64
CA THR A 73 -0.74 -5.09 -7.06
C THR A 73 -1.82 -5.06 -6.01
N LEU A 74 -1.97 -6.13 -5.22
CA LEU A 74 -2.88 -6.18 -4.09
C LEU A 74 -2.40 -5.23 -2.99
N ILE A 75 -1.11 -5.29 -2.65
CA ILE A 75 -0.57 -4.44 -1.58
C ILE A 75 -0.69 -2.95 -1.93
N PHE A 76 -0.42 -2.57 -3.18
CA PHE A 76 -0.64 -1.20 -3.64
C PHE A 76 -2.09 -0.76 -3.46
N LYS A 77 -3.07 -1.61 -3.81
CA LYS A 77 -4.49 -1.33 -3.57
C LYS A 77 -4.81 -1.16 -2.08
N LEU A 78 -4.11 -1.84 -1.18
CA LEU A 78 -4.29 -1.65 0.28
C LEU A 78 -3.77 -0.28 0.72
N ILE A 79 -2.68 0.21 0.14
CA ILE A 79 -2.16 1.55 0.44
C ILE A 79 -3.06 2.63 -0.20
N GLU A 80 -3.66 2.36 -1.37
CA GLU A 80 -4.63 3.26 -2.00
C GLU A 80 -5.98 3.31 -1.27
N SER A 81 -6.39 2.22 -0.62
CA SER A 81 -7.66 2.13 0.11
C SER A 81 -7.44 1.72 1.57
N PRO A 82 -7.58 2.65 2.52
CA PRO A 82 -7.47 2.34 3.95
C PRO A 82 -8.53 1.33 4.40
N GLU A 83 -9.70 1.29 3.76
CA GLU A 83 -10.73 0.28 4.03
C GLU A 83 -10.25 -1.12 3.63
N ALA A 84 -9.61 -1.25 2.46
CA ALA A 84 -9.07 -2.53 1.99
C ALA A 84 -7.94 -3.03 2.91
N LEU A 85 -7.04 -2.12 3.33
CA LEU A 85 -5.99 -2.46 4.29
C LEU A 85 -6.60 -2.96 5.60
N LYS A 86 -7.55 -2.23 6.17
CA LYS A 86 -8.20 -2.62 7.43
C LYS A 86 -8.92 -3.97 7.32
N ALA A 87 -9.59 -4.23 6.20
CA ALA A 87 -10.23 -5.52 5.96
C ALA A 87 -9.19 -6.66 5.94
N LYS A 88 -8.08 -6.48 5.22
CA LYS A 88 -7.02 -7.49 5.14
C LYS A 88 -6.26 -7.69 6.46
N VAL A 89 -6.04 -6.62 7.21
CA VAL A 89 -5.47 -6.68 8.56
C VAL A 89 -6.38 -7.50 9.48
N ASN A 90 -7.70 -7.28 9.45
CA ASN A 90 -8.65 -8.06 10.24
C ASN A 90 -8.72 -9.54 9.83
N GLU A 91 -8.61 -9.84 8.54
CA GLU A 91 -8.47 -11.22 8.07
C GLU A 91 -7.19 -11.86 8.61
N ALA A 92 -6.05 -11.17 8.49
CA ALA A 92 -4.77 -11.67 8.99
C ALA A 92 -4.78 -11.87 10.52
N ILE A 93 -5.38 -10.95 11.28
CA ILE A 93 -5.58 -11.09 12.73
C ILE A 93 -6.43 -12.32 13.02
N SER A 94 -7.57 -12.47 12.34
CA SER A 94 -8.46 -13.61 12.54
C SER A 94 -7.74 -14.93 12.25
N VAL A 95 -6.92 -14.98 11.21
CA VAL A 95 -6.09 -16.13 10.84
C VAL A 95 -5.04 -16.43 11.92
N LEU A 96 -4.34 -15.41 12.42
CA LEU A 96 -3.35 -15.52 13.50
C LEU A 96 -3.97 -15.98 14.83
N ILE A 97 -5.17 -15.49 15.17
CA ILE A 97 -5.90 -15.87 16.39
C ILE A 97 -6.48 -17.28 16.27
N SER A 98 -7.08 -17.61 15.12
CA SER A 98 -7.61 -18.95 14.86
C SER A 98 -6.51 -19.99 14.64
N GLY A 99 -5.24 -19.59 14.52
CA GLY A 99 -4.12 -20.50 14.27
C GLY A 99 -4.15 -21.13 12.87
N ALA A 100 -4.99 -20.60 11.96
CA ALA A 100 -4.94 -20.99 10.56
C ALA A 100 -3.64 -20.42 9.98
N VAL A 101 -2.82 -21.23 9.35
CA VAL A 101 -1.76 -20.73 8.46
C VAL A 101 -2.46 -20.33 7.18
N PHE A 102 -2.19 -19.14 6.62
CA PHE A 102 -2.65 -18.80 5.27
C PHE A 102 -2.24 -19.99 4.38
N PRO A 103 -3.14 -20.61 3.61
CA PRO A 103 -2.73 -21.59 2.63
C PRO A 103 -1.96 -20.82 1.56
N THR A 104 -0.66 -20.65 1.79
CA THR A 104 0.30 -20.39 0.74
C THR A 104 0.14 -21.58 -0.20
N ASP A 105 -0.15 -21.29 -1.45
CA ASP A 105 -0.22 -22.26 -2.54
C ASP A 105 1.18 -22.88 -2.74
N GLU A 106 1.63 -23.69 -1.77
CA GLU A 106 2.78 -24.58 -1.92
C GLU A 106 2.28 -25.82 -2.65
N ALA A 107 2.37 -25.71 -3.98
CA ALA A 107 2.56 -26.79 -4.93
C ALA A 107 2.72 -28.17 -4.29
N ARG A 108 1.68 -29.01 -4.44
CA ARG A 108 1.74 -30.44 -4.22
C ARG A 108 2.85 -31.05 -5.11
N PRO A 109 3.99 -31.55 -4.59
CA PRO A 109 4.85 -32.41 -5.39
C PRO A 109 4.19 -33.78 -5.56
N ALA A 110 4.39 -34.35 -6.75
CA ALA A 110 3.86 -35.63 -7.18
C ALA A 110 4.02 -36.73 -6.12
N ARG A 111 2.91 -37.42 -5.81
CA ARG A 111 2.98 -38.78 -5.27
C ARG A 111 2.90 -39.74 -6.46
N SER A 112 4.05 -40.33 -6.80
CA SER A 112 4.16 -41.62 -7.51
C SER A 112 3.73 -42.77 -6.61
#